data_AF-A0A9W7YK43-F1
#
_entry.id   AF-A0A9W7YK43-F1
#
_cell.length_a   1.000
_cell.length_b   1.000
_cell.length_c   1.000
_cell.angle_alpha   90.00
_cell.angle_beta   90.00
_cell.angle_gamma   90.00
#
_symmetry.space_group_name_H-M   'P 1'
#
loop_
_entity.id
_entity.type
_entity.pdbx_description
1 polymer ?
#
loop_
_entity_poly.entity_id
_entity_poly.type
_entity_poly.pdbx_seq_one_letter_code
_entity_poly.pdbx_strand_id
1 'polypeptide(L)'
;YGHAYSAFKVAVSDPQAVFGQFNLDPALLDELMVDISRHMKPQRAKLHAKIDVRCFSFEGIEAIRRALRAAQDTATEQTPLSIRLIAPPEYVITTISVNPDEDIKLMNRAIEAAEKVLKDEGGALKVLVSPRQVTEHEEKELQDLMHRAERENAEVSGDDESDGDGY
;
A
#
# COMPACT_ATOMS: atom_id res chain seq x y z
N TYR A 1 19.33 -26.13 -4.14
CA TYR A 1 18.33 -25.23 -4.74
C TYR A 1 17.39 -26.07 -5.60
N GLY A 2 16.08 -26.11 -5.33
CA GLY A 2 15.16 -27.00 -6.04
C GLY A 2 14.99 -26.71 -7.54
N HIS A 3 15.24 -25.46 -7.97
CA HIS A 3 15.22 -25.04 -9.38
C HIS A 3 16.31 -23.99 -9.62
N ALA A 4 16.84 -23.91 -10.85
CA ALA A 4 17.86 -22.91 -11.23
C ALA A 4 17.39 -21.47 -10.99
N TYR A 5 16.09 -21.22 -11.15
CA TYR A 5 15.48 -19.92 -10.89
C TYR A 5 15.61 -19.46 -9.41
N SER A 6 15.51 -20.38 -8.44
CA SER A 6 15.70 -20.02 -7.03
C SER A 6 17.16 -19.80 -6.68
N ALA A 7 18.09 -20.51 -7.35
CA ALA A 7 19.52 -20.24 -7.25
C ALA A 7 19.87 -18.84 -7.79
N PHE A 8 19.32 -18.45 -8.94
CA PHE A 8 19.59 -17.12 -9.52
C PHE A 8 19.02 -15.97 -8.69
N LYS A 9 17.88 -16.15 -8.00
CA LYS A 9 17.41 -15.16 -7.01
C LYS A 9 18.40 -14.95 -5.87
N VAL A 10 18.97 -16.04 -5.35
CA VAL A 10 19.99 -15.96 -4.29
C VAL A 10 21.28 -15.33 -4.82
N ALA A 11 21.66 -15.63 -6.08
CA ALA A 11 22.85 -15.08 -6.71
C ALA A 11 22.83 -13.55 -6.83
N VAL A 12 21.64 -12.92 -6.93
CA VAL A 12 21.52 -11.44 -6.91
C VAL A 12 22.03 -10.84 -5.59
N SER A 13 21.84 -11.54 -4.47
CA SER A 13 22.26 -11.08 -3.14
C SER A 13 23.62 -11.65 -2.72
N ASP A 14 23.92 -12.89 -3.10
CA ASP A 14 25.18 -13.58 -2.82
C ASP A 14 25.62 -14.40 -4.06
N PRO A 15 26.37 -13.78 -4.98
CA PRO A 15 26.86 -14.43 -6.19
C PRO A 15 27.81 -15.60 -5.87
N GLN A 16 28.61 -15.50 -4.79
CA GLN A 16 29.61 -16.50 -4.45
C GLN A 16 29.00 -17.78 -3.90
N ALA A 17 27.90 -17.69 -3.13
CA ALA A 17 27.19 -18.86 -2.64
C ALA A 17 26.66 -19.76 -3.78
N VAL A 18 26.39 -19.20 -4.96
CA VAL A 18 25.82 -19.93 -6.10
C VAL A 18 26.88 -20.27 -7.15
N PHE A 19 27.76 -19.32 -7.48
CA PHE A 19 28.73 -19.45 -8.55
C PHE A 19 30.15 -19.79 -8.09
N GLY A 20 30.45 -19.70 -6.79
CA GLY A 20 31.79 -19.96 -6.25
C GLY A 20 32.29 -21.38 -6.49
N GLN A 21 31.38 -22.34 -6.63
CA GLN A 21 31.73 -23.73 -6.96
C GLN A 21 32.08 -23.97 -8.44
N PHE A 22 31.79 -23.02 -9.34
CA PHE A 22 31.95 -23.19 -10.79
C PHE A 22 33.23 -22.55 -11.35
N ASN A 23 34.01 -21.86 -10.51
CA ASN A 23 35.32 -21.27 -10.84
C ASN A 23 35.30 -20.49 -12.18
N LEU A 24 34.25 -19.69 -12.39
CA LEU A 24 34.02 -18.92 -13.60
C LEU A 24 35.04 -17.80 -13.74
N ASP A 25 35.39 -17.46 -14.98
CA ASP A 25 36.20 -16.28 -15.29
C ASP A 25 35.50 -15.02 -14.73
N PRO A 26 36.18 -14.17 -13.94
CA PRO A 26 35.59 -12.95 -13.39
C PRO A 26 34.87 -12.08 -14.43
N ALA A 27 35.40 -11.97 -15.65
CA ALA A 27 34.77 -11.17 -16.71
C ALA A 27 33.43 -11.77 -17.17
N LEU A 28 33.35 -13.10 -17.26
CA LEU A 28 32.13 -13.81 -17.64
C LEU A 28 31.10 -13.80 -16.50
N LEU A 29 31.57 -13.91 -15.25
CA LEU A 29 30.73 -13.82 -14.07
C LEU A 29 30.06 -12.45 -14.00
N ASP A 30 30.80 -11.36 -14.25
CA ASP A 30 30.25 -10.00 -14.24
C ASP A 30 29.17 -9.81 -15.32
N GLU A 31 29.42 -10.26 -16.55
CA GLU A 31 28.42 -10.18 -17.64
C GLU A 31 27.16 -10.99 -17.31
N LEU A 32 27.34 -12.22 -16.81
CA LEU A 32 26.24 -13.07 -16.36
C LEU A 32 25.44 -12.43 -15.22
N MET A 33 26.13 -11.80 -14.26
CA MET A 33 25.50 -11.12 -13.13
C MET A 33 24.72 -9.89 -13.56
N VAL A 34 25.14 -9.17 -14.61
CA VAL A 34 24.38 -8.07 -15.21
C VAL A 34 23.04 -8.58 -15.75
N ASP A 35 23.06 -9.69 -16.50
CA ASP A 35 21.85 -10.28 -17.08
C ASP A 35 20.91 -10.90 -16.03
N ILE A 36 21.47 -11.60 -15.04
CA ILE A 36 20.73 -12.16 -13.91
C ILE A 36 20.10 -11.03 -13.11
N SER A 37 20.84 -9.98 -12.79
CA SER A 37 20.31 -8.83 -12.04
C SER A 37 19.22 -8.09 -12.81
N ARG A 38 19.27 -8.09 -14.15
CA ARG A 38 18.21 -7.48 -14.98
C ARG A 38 16.92 -8.30 -14.95
N HIS A 39 17.01 -9.63 -14.97
CA HIS A 39 15.85 -10.52 -15.08
C HIS A 39 15.30 -11.02 -13.72
N MET A 40 16.14 -11.04 -12.67
CA MET A 40 15.79 -11.55 -11.35
C MET A 40 15.53 -10.45 -10.32
N LYS A 41 15.67 -9.17 -10.69
CA LYS A 41 15.32 -8.06 -9.80
C LYS A 41 13.87 -8.23 -9.32
N PRO A 42 13.60 -8.19 -8.00
CA PRO A 42 12.25 -8.25 -7.49
C PRO A 42 11.44 -7.11 -8.12
N GLN A 43 10.43 -7.48 -8.90
CA GLN A 43 9.52 -6.49 -9.46
C GLN A 43 8.79 -5.83 -8.31
N ARG A 44 8.77 -4.50 -8.33
CA ARG A 44 8.04 -3.71 -7.33
C ARG A 44 6.57 -4.11 -7.40
N ALA A 45 6.06 -4.61 -6.28
CA ALA A 45 4.69 -5.03 -6.12
C ALA A 45 3.89 -3.89 -5.48
N LYS A 46 2.70 -3.60 -6.00
CA LYS A 46 1.76 -2.73 -5.28
C LYS A 46 1.02 -3.57 -4.24
N LEU A 47 0.96 -3.04 -3.04
CA LEU A 47 0.18 -3.60 -1.95
C LEU A 47 -1.03 -2.70 -1.70
N HIS A 48 -2.16 -3.32 -1.42
CA HIS A 48 -3.37 -2.60 -1.01
C HIS A 48 -3.98 -3.19 0.26
N ALA A 49 -4.69 -2.36 1.02
CA ALA A 49 -5.56 -2.78 2.09
C ALA A 49 -6.81 -1.91 2.07
N LYS A 50 -7.98 -2.52 2.24
CA LYS A 50 -9.25 -1.78 2.34
C LYS A 50 -9.72 -1.81 3.78
N ILE A 51 -10.03 -0.64 4.32
CA ILE A 51 -10.50 -0.46 5.69
C ILE A 51 -11.79 0.33 5.69
N ASP A 52 -12.70 -0.03 6.57
CA ASP A 52 -13.93 0.69 6.87
C ASP A 52 -13.72 1.40 8.21
N VAL A 53 -13.83 2.73 8.22
CA VAL A 53 -13.51 3.57 9.38
C VAL A 53 -14.76 4.34 9.78
N ARG A 54 -15.26 4.09 11.00
CA ARG A 54 -16.48 4.72 11.52
C ARG A 54 -16.19 5.40 12.83
N CYS A 55 -16.68 6.63 13.00
CA CYS A 55 -16.65 7.32 14.27
C CYS A 55 -17.96 8.10 14.44
N PHE A 56 -18.68 7.84 15.54
CA PHE A 56 -19.99 8.43 15.81
C PHE A 56 -19.93 9.54 16.88
N SER A 57 -18.73 9.88 17.35
CA SER A 57 -18.53 10.98 18.29
C SER A 57 -18.72 12.33 17.59
N PHE A 58 -18.97 13.38 18.38
CA PHE A 58 -19.14 14.74 17.89
C PHE A 58 -17.90 15.24 17.11
N GLU A 59 -16.71 14.78 17.50
CA GLU A 59 -15.44 15.05 16.82
C GLU A 59 -15.05 13.93 15.82
N GLY A 60 -16.01 13.16 15.32
CA GLY A 60 -15.74 11.93 14.57
C GLY A 60 -14.85 12.12 13.33
N ILE A 61 -14.99 13.24 12.61
CA ILE A 61 -14.14 13.56 11.46
C ILE A 61 -12.69 13.84 11.90
N GLU A 62 -12.50 14.56 13.01
CA GLU A 62 -11.16 14.81 13.54
C GLU A 62 -10.51 13.53 14.07
N ALA A 63 -11.27 12.68 14.76
CA ALA A 63 -10.83 11.38 15.23
C ALA A 63 -10.35 10.49 14.06
N ILE A 64 -11.11 10.46 12.95
CA ILE A 64 -10.72 9.74 11.73
C ILE A 64 -9.42 10.33 11.16
N ARG A 65 -9.31 11.66 11.05
CA ARG A 65 -8.07 12.31 10.57
C ARG A 65 -6.87 11.99 11.45
N ARG A 66 -7.02 12.02 12.78
CA ARG A 66 -5.98 11.65 13.75
C ARG A 66 -5.53 10.20 13.57
N ALA A 67 -6.48 9.27 13.46
CA ALA A 67 -6.19 7.86 13.26
C ALA A 67 -5.47 7.57 11.93
N LEU A 68 -5.95 8.17 10.83
CA LEU A 68 -5.31 8.02 9.52
C LEU A 68 -3.91 8.64 9.49
N ARG A 69 -3.68 9.73 10.21
CA ARG A 69 -2.35 10.33 10.37
C ARG A 69 -1.41 9.42 11.14
N ALA A 70 -1.87 8.81 12.24
CA ALA A 70 -1.09 7.82 13.00
C ALA A 70 -0.66 6.62 12.12
N ALA A 71 -1.53 6.16 11.22
CA ALA A 71 -1.17 5.15 10.23
C ALA A 71 -0.08 5.65 9.26
N GLN A 72 -0.18 6.89 8.77
CA GLN A 72 0.83 7.49 7.89
C GLN A 72 2.18 7.72 8.59
N ASP A 73 2.19 8.05 9.88
CA ASP A 73 3.42 8.25 10.66
C ASP A 73 4.20 6.93 10.87
N THR A 74 3.55 5.78 10.63
CA THR A 74 4.21 4.46 10.62
C THR A 74 4.97 4.21 9.30
N ALA A 75 4.74 5.03 8.27
CA ALA A 75 5.43 4.92 6.99
C ALA A 75 6.92 5.24 7.13
N THR A 76 7.76 4.52 6.38
CA THR A 76 9.20 4.75 6.31
C THR A 76 9.56 5.42 4.98
N GLU A 77 10.71 6.10 4.90
CA GLU A 77 11.16 6.71 3.62
C GLU A 77 11.23 5.71 2.46
N GLN A 78 11.52 4.44 2.76
CA GLN A 78 11.56 3.38 1.75
C GLN A 78 10.17 2.88 1.32
N THR A 79 9.16 3.05 2.18
CA THR A 79 7.79 2.50 1.99
C THR A 79 6.76 3.56 2.36
N PRO A 80 6.48 4.52 1.46
CA PRO A 80 5.46 5.52 1.70
C PRO A 80 4.06 4.89 1.67
N LEU A 81 3.21 5.23 2.64
CA LEU A 81 1.81 4.80 2.70
C LEU A 81 0.89 5.91 2.19
N SER A 82 0.12 5.64 1.14
CA SER A 82 -0.88 6.57 0.61
C SER A 82 -2.28 6.08 0.97
N ILE A 83 -3.02 6.90 1.71
CA ILE A 83 -4.40 6.61 2.14
C ILE A 83 -5.35 7.47 1.32
N ARG A 84 -6.34 6.85 0.69
CA ARG A 84 -7.39 7.53 -0.11
C ARG A 84 -8.77 7.06 0.32
N LEU A 85 -9.76 7.95 0.17
CA LEU A 85 -11.17 7.63 0.36
C LEU A 85 -11.70 7.00 -0.94
N ILE A 86 -12.34 5.84 -0.86
CA ILE A 86 -13.09 5.27 -1.98
C ILE A 86 -14.54 5.73 -1.88
N ALA A 87 -15.16 5.52 -0.73
CA ALA A 87 -16.52 5.97 -0.47
C ALA A 87 -16.64 6.18 1.04
N PRO A 88 -17.41 7.12 1.58
CA PRO A 88 -17.69 7.11 3.01
C PRO A 88 -18.44 5.81 3.36
N PRO A 89 -18.00 4.96 4.32
CA PRO A 89 -16.84 5.03 5.24
C PRO A 89 -15.60 4.17 4.86
N GLU A 90 -15.53 3.68 3.62
CA GLU A 90 -14.44 2.89 3.03
C GLU A 90 -13.22 3.70 2.55
N TYR A 91 -12.07 3.37 3.11
CA TYR A 91 -10.76 3.89 2.74
C TYR A 91 -9.85 2.77 2.20
N VAL A 92 -8.85 3.17 1.44
CA VAL A 92 -7.82 2.28 0.92
C VAL A 92 -6.43 2.82 1.19
N ILE A 93 -5.59 1.92 1.69
CA ILE A 93 -4.17 2.16 1.91
C ILE A 93 -3.42 1.48 0.78
N THR A 94 -2.58 2.24 0.08
CA THR A 94 -1.77 1.76 -1.04
C THR A 94 -0.30 2.03 -0.77
N THR A 95 0.57 1.10 -1.15
CA THR A 95 2.02 1.30 -1.14
C THR A 95 2.71 0.51 -2.24
N ILE A 96 3.91 0.95 -2.63
CA ILE A 96 4.75 0.27 -3.61
C ILE A 96 5.91 -0.38 -2.85
N SER A 97 5.93 -1.70 -2.85
CA SER A 97 6.83 -2.54 -2.07
C SER A 97 7.87 -3.23 -2.96
N VAL A 98 9.10 -3.32 -2.48
CA VAL A 98 10.13 -4.22 -3.04
C VAL A 98 10.10 -5.58 -2.33
N ASN A 99 9.73 -5.59 -1.04
CA ASN A 99 9.62 -6.78 -0.22
C ASN A 99 8.21 -6.90 0.39
N PRO A 100 7.30 -7.65 -0.26
CA PRO A 100 5.89 -7.66 0.15
C PRO A 100 5.69 -8.20 1.57
N ASP A 101 6.51 -9.15 2.03
CA ASP A 101 6.36 -9.75 3.36
C ASP A 101 6.67 -8.77 4.51
N GLU A 102 7.64 -7.89 4.32
CA GLU A 102 7.99 -6.85 5.29
C GLU A 102 6.97 -5.71 5.28
N ASP A 103 6.55 -5.29 4.09
CA ASP A 103 5.63 -4.17 3.93
C ASP A 103 4.19 -4.56 4.33
N ILE A 104 3.78 -5.81 4.17
CA ILE A 104 2.52 -6.33 4.74
C ILE A 104 2.52 -6.18 6.27
N LYS A 105 3.65 -6.48 6.94
CA LYS A 105 3.78 -6.29 8.40
C LYS A 105 3.78 -4.81 8.78
N LEU A 106 4.33 -3.93 7.93
CA LEU A 106 4.29 -2.48 8.15
C LEU A 106 2.85 -1.96 8.03
N MET A 107 2.12 -2.36 6.99
CA MET A 107 0.72 -1.98 6.77
C MET A 107 -0.19 -2.48 7.91
N ASN A 108 0.02 -3.71 8.40
CA ASN A 108 -0.73 -4.20 9.56
C ASN A 108 -0.48 -3.36 10.82
N ARG A 109 0.78 -2.99 11.08
CA ARG A 109 1.11 -2.08 12.20
C ARG A 109 0.47 -0.71 12.05
N ALA A 110 0.42 -0.17 10.84
CA ALA A 110 -0.26 1.10 10.56
C ALA A 110 -1.78 1.00 10.82
N ILE A 111 -2.42 -0.11 10.43
CA ILE A 111 -3.83 -0.38 10.71
C ILE A 111 -4.09 -0.51 12.22
N GLU A 112 -3.24 -1.24 12.95
CA GLU A 112 -3.34 -1.37 14.41
C GLU A 112 -3.18 -0.02 15.12
N ALA A 113 -2.24 0.81 14.67
CA ALA A 113 -2.03 2.16 15.20
C ALA A 113 -3.28 3.05 14.99
N ALA A 114 -3.85 3.02 13.79
CA ALA A 114 -5.11 3.73 13.50
C ALA A 114 -6.27 3.18 14.35
N GLU A 115 -6.43 1.87 14.46
CA GLU A 115 -7.49 1.25 15.26
C GLU A 115 -7.39 1.64 16.73
N LYS A 116 -6.18 1.71 17.30
CA LYS A 116 -5.97 2.13 18.68
C LYS A 116 -6.43 3.57 18.91
N VAL A 117 -5.97 4.50 18.06
CA VAL A 117 -6.38 5.92 18.15
C VAL A 117 -7.90 6.04 17.98
N LEU A 118 -8.48 5.31 17.03
CA LEU A 118 -9.92 5.39 16.77
C LEU A 118 -10.76 4.84 17.92
N LYS A 119 -10.29 3.77 18.59
CA LYS A 119 -10.97 3.20 19.78
C LYS A 119 -10.98 4.18 20.95
N ASP A 120 -9.88 4.89 21.19
CA ASP A 120 -9.78 5.90 22.25
C ASP A 120 -10.77 7.06 22.04
N GLU A 121 -11.09 7.35 20.78
CA GLU A 121 -12.03 8.41 20.35
C GLU A 121 -13.49 7.94 20.19
N GLY A 122 -13.79 6.67 20.53
CA GLY A 122 -15.13 6.09 20.42
C GLY A 122 -15.55 5.66 19.01
N GLY A 123 -14.59 5.49 18.09
CA GLY A 123 -14.80 4.92 16.76
C GLY A 123 -14.47 3.42 16.66
N ALA A 124 -14.76 2.85 15.51
CA ALA A 124 -14.42 1.47 15.14
C ALA A 124 -13.78 1.42 13.74
N LEU A 125 -12.73 0.62 13.60
CA LEU A 125 -12.08 0.30 12.33
C LEU A 125 -12.32 -1.17 12.01
N LYS A 126 -12.73 -1.47 10.79
CA LYS A 126 -12.89 -2.83 10.28
C LYS A 126 -12.05 -3.03 9.02
N VAL A 127 -11.21 -4.06 9.01
CA VAL A 127 -10.46 -4.43 7.80
C VAL A 127 -11.39 -5.20 6.86
N LEU A 128 -11.65 -4.64 5.67
CA LEU A 128 -12.43 -5.29 4.61
C LEU A 128 -11.55 -6.22 3.80
N VAL A 129 -10.36 -5.75 3.43
CA VAL A 129 -9.34 -6.51 2.70
C VAL A 129 -8.01 -6.31 3.41
N SER A 130 -7.45 -7.41 3.90
CA SER A 130 -6.13 -7.40 4.55
C SER A 130 -5.03 -6.99 3.57
N PRO A 131 -3.91 -6.41 4.04
CA PRO A 131 -2.79 -6.04 3.19
C PRO A 131 -2.33 -7.21 2.32
N ARG A 132 -2.45 -7.04 0.99
CA ARG A 132 -2.02 -8.05 0.03
C ARG A 132 -1.50 -7.43 -1.26
N GLN A 133 -0.71 -8.21 -1.98
CA GLN A 133 -0.28 -7.86 -3.32
C GLN A 133 -1.46 -7.86 -4.28
N VAL A 134 -1.50 -6.85 -5.15
CA VAL A 134 -2.45 -6.74 -6.24
C VAL A 134 -1.82 -7.08 -7.57
N THR A 135 -2.65 -7.65 -8.44
CA THR A 135 -2.36 -7.79 -9.86
C THR A 135 -2.68 -6.50 -10.61
N GLU A 136 -2.14 -6.34 -11.83
CA GLU A 136 -2.42 -5.17 -12.68
C GLU A 136 -3.91 -5.02 -13.01
N HIS A 137 -4.65 -6.13 -13.10
CA HIS A 137 -6.08 -6.11 -13.36
C HIS A 137 -6.85 -5.49 -12.19
N GLU A 138 -6.60 -5.98 -10.97
CA GLU A 138 -7.23 -5.46 -9.75
C GLU A 138 -6.83 -4.00 -9.49
N GLU A 139 -5.60 -3.62 -9.85
CA GLU A 139 -5.16 -2.23 -9.77
C GLU A 139 -6.02 -1.34 -10.67
N LYS A 140 -6.25 -1.75 -11.92
CA LYS A 140 -7.06 -0.98 -12.86
C LYS A 140 -8.49 -0.83 -12.36
N GLU A 141 -9.10 -1.90 -11.87
CA GLU A 141 -10.44 -1.85 -11.30
C GLU A 141 -10.51 -0.90 -10.09
N LEU A 142 -9.50 -0.95 -9.21
CA LEU A 142 -9.41 -0.04 -8.06
C LEU A 142 -9.27 1.41 -8.49
N GLN A 143 -8.45 1.68 -9.50
CA GLN A 143 -8.24 3.02 -10.04
C GLN A 143 -9.52 3.57 -10.67
N ASP A 144 -10.25 2.74 -11.43
CA ASP A 144 -11.53 3.12 -12.03
C ASP A 144 -12.58 3.44 -10.94
N LEU A 145 -12.61 2.64 -9.86
CA LEU A 145 -13.45 2.89 -8.69
C LEU A 145 -13.09 4.21 -7.99
N MET A 146 -11.79 4.46 -7.77
CA MET A 146 -11.31 5.71 -7.17
C MET A 146 -11.70 6.93 -8.00
N HIS A 147 -11.51 6.87 -9.31
CA HIS A 147 -11.79 8.00 -10.18
C HIS A 147 -13.29 8.29 -10.31
N ARG A 148 -14.14 7.25 -10.27
CA ARG A 148 -15.60 7.45 -10.15
C ARG A 148 -15.95 8.15 -8.84
N ALA A 149 -15.41 7.68 -7.73
CA ALA A 149 -15.66 8.27 -6.42
C ALA A 149 -15.18 9.72 -6.29
N GLU A 150 -14.03 10.07 -6.88
CA GLU A 150 -13.53 11.44 -6.90
C GLU A 150 -14.49 12.37 -7.66
N ARG A 151 -15.07 11.92 -8.77
CA ARG A 151 -16.08 12.68 -9.53
C ARG A 151 -17.35 12.88 -8.72
N GLU A 152 -17.88 11.81 -8.14
CA GLU A 152 -19.10 11.86 -7.34
C GLU A 152 -18.92 12.75 -6.10
N ASN A 153 -17.76 12.70 -5.43
CA ASN A 153 -17.47 13.60 -4.30
C ASN A 153 -17.26 15.06 -4.72
N ALA A 154 -16.69 15.31 -5.90
CA ALA A 154 -16.49 16.67 -6.41
C ALA A 154 -17.81 17.34 -6.82
N GLU A 155 -18.75 16.57 -7.39
CA GLU A 155 -20.06 17.08 -7.85
C GLU A 155 -21.03 17.39 -6.69
N VAL A 156 -20.81 16.85 -5.49
CA VAL A 156 -21.65 17.11 -4.30
C VAL A 156 -21.25 18.41 -3.57
N SER A 157 -20.10 19.01 -3.87
CA SER A 157 -19.53 20.15 -3.13
C SER A 157 -20.03 21.55 -3.56
N GLY A 158 -21.29 21.73 -3.92
CA GLY A 158 -21.86 23.09 -4.02
C GLY A 158 -23.18 23.26 -4.76
N ASP A 159 -24.29 23.22 -4.03
CA ASP A 159 -25.34 24.23 -4.16
C ASP A 159 -26.10 24.36 -2.83
N ASP A 160 -25.57 25.20 -1.94
CA ASP A 160 -26.27 25.71 -0.75
C ASP A 160 -25.97 27.21 -0.63
N GLU A 161 -26.28 27.96 -1.70
CA GLU A 161 -26.52 29.41 -1.61
C GLU A 161 -28.03 29.62 -1.39
N SER A 162 -28.44 29.70 -0.12
CA SER A 162 -29.75 30.21 0.27
C SER A 162 -29.65 31.72 0.51
N ASP A 163 -30.38 32.50 -0.28
CA ASP A 163 -31.04 33.76 0.09
C ASP A 163 -32.03 34.07 -1.06
N GLY A 164 -33.35 34.18 -0.92
CA GLY A 164 -34.11 34.60 0.24
C GLY A 164 -34.77 35.96 0.00
N ASP A 165 -35.49 36.19 -1.11
CA ASP A 165 -36.35 37.38 -1.28
C ASP A 165 -37.70 37.01 -1.91
N GLY A 166 -38.60 36.53 -1.05
CA GLY A 166 -40.04 36.60 -1.27
C GLY A 166 -40.62 37.69 -0.38
N TYR A 167 -41.11 38.77 -1.00
CA TYR A 167 -42.27 39.62 -0.71
C TYR A 167 -42.04 41.07 -1.19
#